data_AF-A0A147B9Q7-F1
#
_entry.id   AF-A0A147B9Q7-F1
#
_cell.length_a   1.000
_cell.length_b   1.000
_cell.length_c   1.000
_cell.angle_alpha   90.00
_cell.angle_beta   90.00
_cell.angle_gamma   90.00
#
_symmetry.space_group_name_H-M   'P 1'
#
loop_
_entity.id
_entity.type
_entity.pdbx_description
1 polymer ?
#
loop_
_entity_poly.entity_id
_entity_poly.type
_entity_poly.pdbx_seq_one_letter_code
_entity_poly.pdbx_strand_id
1 'polypeptide(L)'
;IPSDVWRFYLMYQRPETQDSSFCWADLQLKNNSELLNNLGNFVNRALSFLYNNFGGVVPELDLTEDDKVVIAKVSRQLSHYIGFMDKVRLRDSIRCILNISRIGNQYIQFHKPWELVKGTPAEKARSATIMGLCANVACLASQLIHPFMPETSEALRKQLNVPMFQLGPHFVQLLKAGHQMNKPEPLFKKIDQATVEQLQKRFQGRQAEPAQKIVNGVENHVDIAKAQSSGDASVDVSELTNLVQLQGNKVRELKTAKA
;
A
#
# COMPACT_ATOMS: atom_id res chain seq x y z
N ILE A 1 10.28 6.85 -6.31
CA ILE A 1 9.41 5.85 -5.65
C ILE A 1 9.73 4.49 -6.26
N PRO A 2 10.14 3.47 -5.47
CA PRO A 2 10.47 2.13 -5.97
C PRO A 2 9.31 1.44 -6.70
N SER A 3 9.62 0.50 -7.59
CA SER A 3 8.67 -0.32 -8.38
C SER A 3 7.59 -0.96 -7.49
N ASP A 4 8.00 -1.60 -6.40
CA ASP A 4 7.11 -2.31 -5.48
C ASP A 4 6.11 -1.40 -4.77
N VAL A 5 6.46 -0.14 -4.50
CA VAL A 5 5.53 0.82 -3.90
C VAL A 5 4.40 1.17 -4.87
N TRP A 6 4.70 1.25 -6.17
CA TRP A 6 3.68 1.39 -7.22
C TRP A 6 2.80 0.15 -7.31
N ARG A 7 3.41 -1.04 -7.34
CA ARG A 7 2.66 -2.32 -7.39
C ARG A 7 1.72 -2.44 -6.20
N PHE A 8 2.20 -2.16 -4.99
CA PHE A 8 1.41 -2.14 -3.78
C PHE A 8 0.20 -1.21 -3.91
N TYR A 9 0.44 0.07 -4.25
CA TYR A 9 -0.63 1.07 -4.25
C TYR A 9 -1.71 0.75 -5.28
N LEU A 10 -1.30 0.40 -6.50
CA LEU A 10 -2.22 0.04 -7.58
C LEU A 10 -3.02 -1.23 -7.27
N MET A 11 -2.42 -2.21 -6.59
CA MET A 11 -3.13 -3.42 -6.14
C MET A 11 -4.05 -3.13 -4.95
N TYR A 12 -3.65 -2.25 -4.04
CA TYR A 12 -4.45 -1.83 -2.90
C TYR A 12 -5.71 -1.05 -3.33
N GLN A 13 -5.61 -0.28 -4.41
CA GLN A 13 -6.72 0.48 -5.02
C GLN A 13 -7.29 -0.17 -6.28
N ARG A 14 -7.01 -1.45 -6.53
CA ARG A 14 -7.41 -2.12 -7.78
C ARG A 14 -8.91 -1.96 -8.06
N PRO A 15 -9.32 -1.50 -9.26
CA PRO A 15 -10.71 -1.40 -9.64
C PRO A 15 -11.25 -2.80 -9.97
N GLU A 16 -11.88 -3.45 -9.00
CA GLU A 16 -12.45 -4.80 -9.18
C GLU A 16 -13.96 -4.77 -9.47
N THR A 17 -14.69 -3.86 -8.84
CA THR A 17 -16.16 -3.77 -8.93
C THR A 17 -16.65 -2.42 -9.43
N GLN A 18 -15.81 -1.40 -9.34
CA GLN A 18 -16.11 -0.02 -9.70
C GLN A 18 -14.80 0.70 -10.03
N ASP A 19 -14.92 1.85 -10.68
CA ASP A 19 -13.78 2.68 -11.03
C ASP A 19 -13.02 3.18 -9.79
N SER A 20 -11.72 3.34 -9.96
CA SER A 20 -10.80 3.90 -8.97
C SER A 20 -10.04 5.07 -9.60
N SER A 21 -9.81 6.14 -8.85
CA SER A 21 -8.95 7.24 -9.28
C SER A 21 -7.61 7.20 -8.54
N PHE A 22 -6.53 7.47 -9.28
CA PHE A 22 -5.21 7.63 -8.68
C PHE A 22 -5.14 8.98 -7.95
N CYS A 23 -4.58 9.00 -6.73
CA CYS A 23 -4.35 10.22 -5.97
C CYS A 23 -2.95 10.22 -5.34
N TRP A 24 -2.18 11.27 -5.63
CA TRP A 24 -0.82 11.45 -5.12
C TRP A 24 -0.76 11.52 -3.58
N ALA A 25 -1.70 12.23 -2.96
CA ALA A 25 -1.79 12.32 -1.50
C ALA A 25 -2.16 10.97 -0.87
N ASP A 26 -3.04 10.19 -1.51
CA ASP A 26 -3.41 8.87 -1.03
C ASP A 26 -2.28 7.84 -1.20
N LEU A 27 -1.51 7.90 -2.31
CA LEU A 27 -0.28 7.11 -2.48
C LEU A 27 0.69 7.34 -1.32
N GLN A 28 0.94 8.61 -0.98
CA GLN A 28 1.80 8.98 0.14
C GLN A 28 1.24 8.46 1.47
N LEU A 29 -0.05 8.68 1.72
CA LEU A 29 -0.72 8.23 2.93
C LEU A 29 -0.62 6.71 3.09
N LYS A 30 -0.91 5.93 2.04
CA LYS A 30 -0.86 4.46 2.08
C LYS A 30 0.56 3.93 2.19
N ASN A 31 1.53 4.53 1.52
CA ASN A 31 2.95 4.18 1.75
C ASN A 31 3.33 4.41 3.21
N ASN A 32 3.05 5.59 3.75
CA ASN A 32 3.52 5.96 5.08
C ASN A 32 2.76 5.20 6.18
N SER A 33 1.46 4.98 6.03
CA SER A 33 0.64 4.28 7.03
C SER A 33 0.71 2.76 6.94
N GLU A 34 0.56 2.18 5.74
CA GLU A 34 0.44 0.73 5.55
C GLU A 34 1.79 0.04 5.37
N LEU A 35 2.67 0.61 4.53
CA LEU A 35 3.98 0.04 4.31
C LEU A 35 4.93 0.41 5.45
N LEU A 36 5.18 1.70 5.67
CA LEU A 36 6.17 2.14 6.65
C LEU A 36 5.73 1.87 8.09
N ASN A 37 4.59 2.41 8.52
CA ASN A 37 4.17 2.39 9.92
C ASN A 37 3.53 1.06 10.37
N ASN A 38 3.10 0.21 9.44
CA ASN A 38 2.48 -1.08 9.74
C ASN A 38 3.41 -2.26 9.38
N LEU A 39 3.51 -2.64 8.10
CA LEU A 39 4.29 -3.82 7.68
C LEU A 39 5.78 -3.69 8.01
N GLY A 40 6.39 -2.58 7.58
CA GLY A 40 7.80 -2.28 7.78
C GLY A 40 8.15 -2.12 9.26
N ASN A 41 7.32 -1.40 10.02
CA ASN A 41 7.51 -1.26 11.46
C ASN A 41 7.46 -2.61 12.18
N PHE A 42 6.48 -3.46 11.87
CA PHE A 42 6.37 -4.80 12.47
C PHE A 42 7.62 -5.62 12.20
N VAL A 43 8.00 -5.76 10.93
CA VAL A 43 9.17 -6.54 10.51
C VAL A 43 10.43 -5.99 11.15
N ASN A 44 10.66 -4.69 11.08
CA ASN A 44 11.87 -4.09 11.62
C ASN A 44 11.96 -4.28 13.14
N ARG A 45 10.86 -4.08 13.88
CA ARG A 45 10.83 -4.32 15.34
C ARG A 45 11.10 -5.78 15.67
N ALA A 46 10.44 -6.71 14.98
CA ALA A 46 10.61 -8.14 15.21
C ALA A 46 12.07 -8.57 14.98
N LEU A 47 12.61 -8.27 13.80
CA LEU A 47 13.92 -8.77 13.40
C LEU A 47 15.06 -8.04 14.11
N SER A 48 15.03 -6.70 14.19
CA SER A 48 16.09 -5.93 14.84
C SER A 48 16.20 -6.25 16.33
N PHE A 49 15.06 -6.46 17.01
CA PHE A 49 15.09 -6.83 18.42
C PHE A 49 15.67 -8.22 18.62
N LEU A 50 15.27 -9.20 17.78
CA LEU A 50 15.80 -10.56 17.87
C LEU A 50 17.30 -10.59 17.57
N TYR A 51 17.73 -9.82 16.56
CA TYR A 51 19.15 -9.65 16.21
C TYR A 51 19.97 -9.06 17.35
N ASN A 52 19.53 -7.92 17.89
CA ASN A 52 20.31 -7.17 18.88
C ASN A 52 20.34 -7.81 20.27
N ASN A 53 19.26 -8.48 20.69
CA ASN A 53 19.15 -9.01 22.06
C ASN A 53 19.44 -10.51 22.16
N PHE A 54 19.29 -11.25 21.06
CA PHE A 54 19.42 -12.71 21.03
C PHE A 54 20.33 -13.20 19.89
N GLY A 55 21.20 -12.32 19.36
CA GLY A 55 22.21 -12.69 18.36
C GLY A 55 21.65 -13.06 16.97
N GLY A 56 20.38 -12.78 16.73
CA GLY A 56 19.72 -13.13 15.45
C GLY A 56 19.41 -14.62 15.33
N VAL A 57 19.50 -15.36 16.42
CA VAL A 57 19.16 -16.78 16.49
C VAL A 57 17.69 -16.91 16.92
N VAL A 58 16.91 -17.68 16.18
CA VAL A 58 15.53 -17.99 16.56
C VAL A 58 15.54 -18.92 17.78
N PRO A 59 14.89 -18.54 18.89
CA PRO A 59 14.88 -19.35 20.11
C PRO A 59 13.91 -20.52 19.99
N GLU A 60 13.99 -21.44 20.94
CA GLU A 60 12.89 -22.37 21.19
C GLU A 60 11.65 -21.60 21.65
N LEU A 61 10.48 -21.98 21.14
CA LEU A 61 9.23 -21.27 21.40
C LEU A 61 8.44 -22.01 22.48
N ASP A 62 8.40 -21.44 23.69
CA ASP A 62 7.57 -21.92 24.79
C ASP A 62 6.21 -21.18 24.77
N LEU A 63 5.28 -21.72 23.99
CA LEU A 63 4.03 -21.05 23.62
C LEU A 63 3.00 -21.06 24.75
N THR A 64 2.50 -19.87 25.10
CA THR A 64 1.37 -19.70 26.02
C THR A 64 0.03 -19.71 25.28
N GLU A 65 -1.09 -19.68 26.01
CA GLU A 65 -2.42 -19.56 25.41
C GLU A 65 -2.59 -18.26 24.61
N ASP A 66 -2.02 -17.14 25.08
CA ASP A 66 -2.04 -15.87 24.35
C ASP A 66 -1.34 -15.99 22.98
N ASP A 67 -0.26 -16.77 22.91
CA ASP A 67 0.46 -17.02 21.66
C ASP A 67 -0.37 -17.83 20.68
N LYS A 68 -1.07 -18.85 21.19
CA LYS A 68 -1.98 -19.69 20.41
C LYS A 68 -3.13 -18.85 19.84
N VAL A 69 -3.63 -17.87 20.58
CA VAL A 69 -4.64 -16.91 20.06
C VAL A 69 -4.08 -16.10 18.88
N VAL A 70 -2.83 -15.65 18.96
CA VAL A 70 -2.17 -14.93 17.85
C VAL A 70 -1.95 -15.84 16.64
N ILE A 71 -1.46 -17.06 16.86
CA ILE A 71 -1.27 -18.07 15.82
C ILE A 71 -2.60 -18.37 15.11
N ALA A 72 -3.71 -18.49 15.85
CA ALA A 72 -5.04 -18.71 15.29
C ALA A 72 -5.51 -17.51 14.45
N LYS A 73 -5.29 -16.27 14.93
CA LYS A 73 -5.63 -15.05 14.18
C LYS A 73 -4.82 -14.94 12.88
N VAL A 74 -3.52 -15.23 12.92
CA VAL A 74 -2.64 -15.24 11.73
C VAL A 74 -3.06 -16.35 10.77
N SER A 75 -3.33 -17.56 11.28
CA SER A 75 -3.83 -18.69 10.47
C SER A 75 -5.12 -18.33 9.75
N ARG A 76 -6.06 -17.66 10.42
CA ARG A 76 -7.30 -17.20 9.80
C ARG A 76 -7.05 -16.20 8.67
N GLN A 77 -6.14 -15.25 8.85
CA GLN A 77 -5.77 -14.31 7.78
C GLN A 77 -5.10 -15.02 6.60
N LEU A 78 -4.28 -16.05 6.86
CA LEU A 78 -3.69 -16.88 5.80
C LEU A 78 -4.77 -17.63 5.03
N SER A 79 -5.72 -18.27 5.69
CA SER A 79 -6.82 -18.96 5.01
C SER A 79 -7.70 -17.99 4.20
N HIS A 80 -7.96 -16.79 4.71
CA HIS A 80 -8.65 -15.75 3.93
C HIS A 80 -7.84 -15.31 2.71
N TYR A 81 -6.53 -15.07 2.88
CA TYR A 81 -5.63 -14.72 1.78
C TYR A 81 -5.69 -15.76 0.66
N ILE A 82 -5.55 -17.05 1.00
CA ILE A 82 -5.61 -18.15 0.03
C ILE A 82 -6.96 -18.13 -0.69
N GLY A 83 -8.06 -18.10 0.06
CA GLY A 83 -9.40 -18.08 -0.52
C GLY A 83 -9.71 -16.85 -1.38
N PHE A 84 -9.07 -15.71 -1.13
CA PHE A 84 -9.16 -14.52 -1.99
C PHE A 84 -8.28 -14.65 -3.23
N MET A 85 -7.06 -15.17 -3.10
CA MET A 85 -6.17 -15.42 -4.23
C MET A 85 -6.76 -16.42 -5.23
N ASP A 86 -7.36 -17.51 -4.74
CA ASP A 86 -8.04 -18.52 -5.57
C ASP A 86 -9.21 -17.94 -6.40
N LYS A 87 -9.80 -16.85 -5.90
CA LYS A 87 -10.90 -16.11 -6.55
C LYS A 87 -10.45 -14.82 -7.23
N VAL A 88 -9.13 -14.61 -7.35
CA VAL A 88 -8.52 -13.41 -7.97
C VAL A 88 -8.98 -12.09 -7.32
N ARG A 89 -9.30 -12.12 -6.02
CA ARG A 89 -9.66 -10.94 -5.21
C ARG A 89 -8.42 -10.27 -4.62
N LEU A 90 -7.56 -9.77 -5.51
CA LEU A 90 -6.22 -9.28 -5.18
C LEU A 90 -6.24 -8.12 -4.17
N ARG A 91 -7.24 -7.24 -4.27
CA ARG A 91 -7.41 -6.11 -3.34
C ARG A 91 -7.67 -6.58 -1.90
N ASP A 92 -8.39 -7.67 -1.72
CA ASP A 92 -8.66 -8.21 -0.38
C ASP A 92 -7.51 -9.08 0.12
N SER A 93 -6.83 -9.80 -0.79
CA SER A 93 -5.60 -10.55 -0.47
C SER A 93 -4.52 -9.66 0.14
N ILE A 94 -4.22 -8.50 -0.46
CA ILE A 94 -3.16 -7.62 0.08
C ILE A 94 -3.54 -7.06 1.47
N ARG A 95 -4.83 -6.85 1.73
CA ARG A 95 -5.32 -6.40 3.05
C ARG A 95 -5.14 -7.48 4.12
N CYS A 96 -5.24 -8.76 3.79
CA CYS A 96 -4.93 -9.84 4.71
C CYS A 96 -3.46 -9.78 5.19
N ILE A 97 -2.52 -9.47 4.29
CA ILE A 97 -1.10 -9.33 4.65
C ILE A 97 -0.91 -8.15 5.63
N LEU A 98 -1.54 -7.01 5.34
CA LEU A 98 -1.50 -5.84 6.22
C LEU A 98 -2.17 -6.11 7.58
N ASN A 99 -3.19 -6.96 7.63
CA ASN A 99 -3.82 -7.38 8.88
C ASN A 99 -2.90 -8.30 9.69
N ILE A 100 -2.14 -9.19 9.05
CA ILE A 100 -1.14 -10.02 9.72
C ILE A 100 -0.09 -9.14 10.40
N SER A 101 0.42 -8.10 9.72
CA SER A 101 1.38 -7.18 10.35
C SER A 101 0.75 -6.34 11.47
N ARG A 102 -0.54 -5.95 11.38
CA ARG A 102 -1.25 -5.28 12.48
C ARG A 102 -1.36 -6.17 13.71
N ILE A 103 -1.72 -7.44 13.54
CA ILE A 103 -1.76 -8.43 14.63
C ILE A 103 -0.38 -8.53 15.28
N GLY A 104 0.68 -8.64 14.48
CA GLY A 104 2.05 -8.69 14.98
C GLY A 104 2.47 -7.43 15.75
N ASN A 105 2.16 -6.23 15.22
CA ASN A 105 2.40 -4.96 15.92
C ASN A 105 1.68 -4.90 17.28
N GLN A 106 0.40 -5.27 17.31
CA GLN A 106 -0.39 -5.29 18.55
C GLN A 106 0.18 -6.27 19.57
N TYR A 107 0.58 -7.46 19.12
CA TYR A 107 1.17 -8.48 19.98
C TYR A 107 2.49 -8.04 20.59
N ILE A 108 3.41 -7.48 19.80
CA ILE A 108 4.67 -6.89 20.31
C ILE A 108 4.35 -5.77 21.32
N GLN A 109 3.38 -4.91 21.00
CA GLN A 109 3.06 -3.78 21.86
C GLN A 109 2.44 -4.21 23.19
N PHE A 110 1.58 -5.21 23.18
CA PHE A 110 0.89 -5.73 24.36
C PHE A 110 1.87 -6.38 25.35
N HIS A 111 2.79 -7.22 24.85
CA HIS A 111 3.72 -7.95 25.73
C HIS A 111 4.98 -7.17 26.12
N LYS A 112 5.27 -6.04 25.48
CA LYS A 112 6.39 -5.16 25.82
C LYS A 112 7.73 -5.90 25.99
N PRO A 113 8.24 -6.60 24.96
CA PRO A 113 9.45 -7.42 25.08
C PRO A 113 10.70 -6.63 25.50
N TRP A 114 10.74 -5.32 25.27
CA TRP A 114 11.82 -4.41 25.71
C TRP A 114 11.89 -4.19 27.23
N GLU A 115 10.80 -4.44 27.94
CA GLU A 115 10.76 -4.49 29.41
C GLU A 115 11.20 -5.88 29.88
N LEU A 116 10.56 -6.93 29.33
CA LEU A 116 10.82 -8.33 29.68
C LEU A 116 12.29 -8.75 29.51
N VAL A 117 12.95 -8.29 28.44
CA VAL A 117 14.36 -8.63 28.16
C VAL A 117 15.34 -8.16 29.24
N LYS A 118 14.94 -7.16 30.04
CA LYS A 118 15.74 -6.58 31.13
C LYS A 118 15.41 -7.21 32.50
N GLY A 119 14.43 -8.10 32.55
CA GLY A 119 13.95 -8.73 33.78
C GLY A 119 14.71 -10.00 34.17
N THR A 120 14.01 -10.87 34.87
CA THR A 120 14.47 -12.20 35.30
C THR A 120 14.80 -13.12 34.11
N PRO A 121 15.54 -14.21 34.32
CA PRO A 121 15.81 -15.20 33.26
C PRO A 121 14.54 -15.72 32.58
N ALA A 122 13.46 -15.93 33.35
CA ALA A 122 12.17 -16.36 32.83
C ALA A 122 11.51 -15.30 31.94
N GLU A 123 11.53 -14.02 32.36
CA GLU A 123 11.01 -12.91 31.53
C GLU A 123 11.83 -12.71 30.26
N LYS A 124 13.16 -12.86 30.34
CA LYS A 124 14.03 -12.80 29.17
C LYS A 124 13.73 -13.95 28.19
N ALA A 125 13.51 -15.16 28.68
CA ALA A 125 13.09 -16.30 27.86
C ALA A 125 11.72 -16.07 27.23
N ARG A 126 10.79 -15.46 27.97
CA ARG A 126 9.48 -15.06 27.45
C ARG A 126 9.60 -14.03 26.32
N SER A 127 10.43 -13.01 26.51
CA SER A 127 10.76 -12.02 25.47
C SER A 127 11.32 -12.67 24.21
N ALA A 128 12.21 -13.67 24.37
CA ALA A 128 12.76 -14.43 23.26
C ALA A 128 11.64 -15.16 22.48
N THR A 129 10.75 -15.87 23.17
CA THR A 129 9.63 -16.59 22.55
C THR A 129 8.71 -15.65 21.76
N ILE A 130 8.33 -14.51 22.35
CA ILE A 130 7.49 -13.50 21.69
C ILE A 130 8.12 -13.04 20.37
N MET A 131 9.41 -12.71 20.41
CA MET A 131 10.11 -12.18 19.23
C MET A 131 10.44 -13.26 18.21
N GLY A 132 10.68 -14.50 18.64
CA GLY A 132 10.80 -15.67 17.77
C GLY A 132 9.51 -15.99 17.03
N LEU A 133 8.35 -15.89 17.70
CA LEU A 133 7.04 -15.99 17.04
C LEU A 133 6.82 -14.86 16.04
N CYS A 134 7.18 -13.62 16.39
CA CYS A 134 7.08 -12.48 15.47
C CYS A 134 7.96 -12.65 14.23
N ALA A 135 9.18 -13.19 14.38
CA ALA A 135 10.04 -13.52 13.24
C ALA A 135 9.43 -14.58 12.32
N ASN A 136 8.76 -15.58 12.88
CA ASN A 136 7.99 -16.58 12.13
C ASN A 136 6.82 -15.94 11.35
N VAL A 137 6.10 -15.00 11.96
CA VAL A 137 5.02 -14.25 11.29
C VAL A 137 5.59 -13.34 10.19
N ALA A 138 6.75 -12.71 10.40
CA ALA A 138 7.44 -11.95 9.37
C ALA A 138 7.89 -12.84 8.19
N CYS A 139 8.32 -14.08 8.47
CA CYS A 139 8.64 -15.08 7.46
C CYS A 139 7.42 -15.44 6.60
N LEU A 140 6.25 -15.65 7.22
CA LEU A 140 5.00 -15.81 6.49
C LEU A 140 4.70 -14.59 5.59
N ALA A 141 4.77 -13.37 6.15
CA ALA A 141 4.49 -12.14 5.40
C ALA A 141 5.43 -12.00 4.18
N SER A 142 6.69 -12.43 4.30
CA SER A 142 7.66 -12.42 3.20
C SER A 142 7.23 -13.26 1.99
N GLN A 143 6.52 -14.37 2.21
CA GLN A 143 5.99 -15.20 1.13
C GLN A 143 4.70 -14.62 0.56
N LEU A 144 3.79 -14.18 1.43
CA LEU A 144 2.48 -13.69 1.00
C LEU A 144 2.56 -12.41 0.18
N ILE A 145 3.55 -11.55 0.45
CA ILE A 145 3.73 -10.30 -0.28
C ILE A 145 4.39 -10.51 -1.66
N HIS A 146 5.01 -11.67 -1.92
CA HIS A 146 5.78 -11.91 -3.14
C HIS A 146 5.02 -11.62 -4.45
N PRO A 147 3.74 -12.02 -4.64
CA PRO A 147 3.01 -11.70 -5.87
C PRO A 147 2.78 -10.19 -6.07
N PHE A 148 2.78 -9.41 -4.98
CA PHE A 148 2.50 -7.98 -4.98
C PHE A 148 3.77 -7.14 -5.03
N MET A 149 4.77 -7.48 -4.22
CA MET A 149 6.02 -6.73 -4.03
C MET A 149 7.21 -7.72 -4.03
N PRO A 150 7.63 -8.22 -5.20
CA PRO A 150 8.65 -9.26 -5.30
C PRO A 150 10.02 -8.85 -4.76
N GLU A 151 10.47 -7.61 -5.00
CA GLU A 151 11.77 -7.12 -4.51
C GLU A 151 11.76 -6.99 -2.97
N THR A 152 10.63 -6.54 -2.41
CA THR A 152 10.42 -6.42 -0.96
C THR A 152 10.36 -7.79 -0.29
N SER A 153 9.67 -8.75 -0.92
CA SER A 153 9.65 -10.16 -0.48
C SER A 153 11.05 -10.72 -0.43
N GLU A 154 11.86 -10.49 -1.48
CA GLU A 154 13.23 -10.97 -1.54
C GLU A 154 14.13 -10.31 -0.50
N ALA A 155 14.04 -8.98 -0.34
CA ALA A 155 14.78 -8.27 0.69
C ALA A 155 14.47 -8.80 2.11
N LEU A 156 13.19 -9.04 2.40
CA LEU A 156 12.78 -9.61 3.68
C LEU A 156 13.25 -11.06 3.85
N ARG A 157 13.11 -11.91 2.83
CA ARG A 157 13.63 -13.29 2.87
C ARG A 157 15.13 -13.34 3.05
N LYS A 158 15.88 -12.39 2.46
CA LYS A 158 17.32 -12.25 2.64
C LYS A 158 17.66 -11.89 4.08
N GLN A 159 16.96 -10.94 4.71
CA GLN A 159 17.15 -10.64 6.14
C GLN A 159 16.85 -11.85 7.03
N LEU A 160 15.79 -12.61 6.69
CA LEU A 160 15.41 -13.82 7.41
C LEU A 160 16.29 -15.04 7.10
N ASN A 161 17.17 -14.95 6.10
CA ASN A 161 18.01 -16.04 5.63
C ASN A 161 17.20 -17.31 5.22
N VAL A 162 16.13 -17.11 4.44
CA VAL A 162 15.27 -18.22 3.96
C VAL A 162 15.09 -18.21 2.44
N PRO A 163 15.06 -19.39 1.80
CA PRO A 163 14.69 -19.49 0.39
C PRO A 163 13.19 -19.27 0.20
N MET A 164 12.74 -19.29 -1.06
CA MET A 164 11.32 -19.42 -1.36
C MET A 164 10.86 -20.84 -0.99
N PHE A 165 9.65 -20.98 -0.45
CA PHE A 165 9.09 -22.28 -0.09
C PHE A 165 7.58 -22.28 -0.31
N GLN A 166 7.01 -23.47 -0.44
CA GLN A 166 5.57 -23.65 -0.57
C GLN A 166 4.88 -23.45 0.79
N LEU A 167 3.84 -22.63 0.80
CA LEU A 167 3.02 -22.43 1.98
C LEU A 167 1.93 -23.51 2.07
N GLY A 168 1.75 -24.04 3.27
CA GLY A 168 0.57 -24.83 3.61
C GLY A 168 -0.67 -23.96 3.88
N PRO A 169 -1.84 -24.58 4.09
CA PRO A 169 -3.11 -23.88 4.35
C PRO A 169 -3.20 -23.24 5.74
N HIS A 170 -2.28 -23.59 6.65
CA HIS A 170 -2.25 -23.14 8.04
C HIS A 170 -0.88 -22.58 8.40
N PHE A 171 -0.87 -21.60 9.32
CA PHE A 171 0.37 -21.05 9.81
C PHE A 171 1.03 -22.02 10.78
N VAL A 172 2.30 -22.31 10.53
CA VAL A 172 3.14 -23.19 11.33
C VAL A 172 4.44 -22.47 11.66
N GLN A 173 5.26 -23.07 12.52
CA GLN A 173 6.62 -22.58 12.74
C GLN A 173 7.47 -22.79 11.48
N LEU A 174 7.76 -21.69 10.77
CA LEU A 174 8.54 -21.64 9.52
C LEU A 174 10.05 -21.55 9.79
N LEU A 175 10.45 -20.92 10.90
CA LEU A 175 11.82 -20.79 11.37
C LEU A 175 11.99 -21.65 12.61
N LYS A 176 12.80 -22.71 12.50
CA LYS A 176 13.10 -23.62 13.61
C LYS A 176 14.02 -22.96 14.63
N ALA A 177 14.00 -23.47 15.87
CA ALA A 177 14.96 -23.08 16.89
C ALA A 177 16.39 -23.29 16.38
N GLY A 178 17.29 -22.35 16.70
CA GLY A 178 18.66 -22.34 16.21
C GLY A 178 18.85 -21.73 14.81
N HIS A 179 17.78 -21.38 14.09
CA HIS A 179 17.89 -20.72 12.80
C HIS A 179 18.57 -19.34 12.92
N GLN A 180 19.62 -19.12 12.13
CA GLN A 180 20.37 -17.87 12.11
C GLN A 180 19.86 -16.93 11.02
N MET A 181 19.38 -15.76 11.43
CA MET A 181 19.00 -14.68 10.52
C MET A 181 20.19 -13.78 10.17
N ASN A 182 20.06 -13.06 9.06
CA ASN A 182 21.00 -12.02 8.66
C ASN A 182 20.69 -10.69 9.37
N LYS A 183 21.58 -9.71 9.18
CA LYS A 183 21.41 -8.36 9.75
C LYS A 183 20.13 -7.70 9.20
N PRO A 184 19.21 -7.25 10.07
CA PRO A 184 17.98 -6.57 9.64
C PRO A 184 18.24 -5.16 9.10
N GLU A 185 17.38 -4.72 8.18
CA GLU A 185 17.39 -3.38 7.61
C GLU A 185 15.97 -2.85 7.33
N PRO A 186 15.71 -1.54 7.43
CA PRO A 186 14.41 -0.96 7.12
C PRO A 186 13.96 -1.25 5.67
N LEU A 187 12.78 -1.84 5.51
CA LEU A 187 12.24 -2.20 4.19
C LEU A 187 11.68 -1.02 3.38
N PHE A 188 11.13 -0.01 4.07
CA PHE A 188 10.43 1.09 3.41
C PHE A 188 10.98 2.43 3.85
N LYS A 189 10.85 3.42 2.96
CA LYS A 189 11.18 4.82 3.21
C LYS A 189 9.90 5.65 3.19
N LYS A 190 9.90 6.72 3.99
CA LYS A 190 8.83 7.71 3.97
C LYS A 190 8.79 8.39 2.61
N ILE A 191 7.59 8.66 2.10
CA ILE A 191 7.38 9.59 0.99
C ILE A 191 7.06 10.96 1.61
N ASP A 192 7.95 11.91 1.42
CA ASP A 192 7.80 13.27 1.92
C ASP A 192 6.90 14.12 1.01
N GLN A 193 6.26 15.13 1.61
CA GLN A 193 5.32 16.00 0.93
C GLN A 193 5.94 16.70 -0.29
N ALA A 194 7.18 17.16 -0.17
CA ALA A 194 7.92 17.77 -1.29
C ALA A 194 8.09 16.82 -2.49
N THR A 195 8.30 15.52 -2.23
CA THR A 195 8.39 14.52 -3.31
C THR A 195 7.05 14.36 -4.03
N VAL A 196 5.95 14.36 -3.28
CA VAL A 196 4.59 14.27 -3.82
C VAL A 196 4.28 15.49 -4.69
N GLU A 197 4.56 16.70 -4.20
CA GLU A 197 4.32 17.95 -4.93
C GLU A 197 5.12 18.03 -6.22
N GLN A 198 6.41 17.63 -6.17
CA GLN A 198 7.26 17.59 -7.36
C GLN A 198 6.70 16.64 -8.43
N LEU A 199 6.26 15.45 -8.03
CA LEU A 199 5.71 14.46 -8.95
C LEU A 199 4.33 14.90 -9.47
N GLN A 200 3.47 15.42 -8.59
CA GLN A 200 2.18 15.97 -9.00
C GLN A 200 2.36 17.07 -10.04
N LYS A 201 3.24 18.05 -9.80
CA LYS A 201 3.55 19.10 -10.78
C LYS A 201 4.08 18.54 -12.11
N ARG A 202 4.87 17.47 -12.07
CA ARG A 202 5.40 16.80 -13.26
C ARG A 202 4.30 16.10 -14.08
N PHE A 203 3.27 15.56 -13.43
CA PHE A 203 2.26 14.69 -14.05
C PHE A 203 0.85 15.28 -14.12
N GLN A 204 0.62 16.51 -13.63
CA GLN A 204 -0.68 17.20 -13.69
C GLN A 204 -1.10 17.63 -15.11
N GLY A 205 -0.27 17.35 -16.12
CA GLY A 205 -0.43 17.84 -17.49
C GLY A 205 0.14 19.24 -17.69
N ARG A 206 0.29 19.66 -18.95
CA ARG A 206 0.54 21.06 -19.28
C ARG A 206 -0.81 21.77 -19.25
N GLN A 207 -0.95 22.79 -18.42
CA GLN A 207 -1.95 23.82 -18.73
C GLN A 207 -1.50 24.46 -20.05
N ALA A 208 -2.43 24.64 -21.00
CA ALA A 208 -2.12 25.43 -22.18
C ALA A 208 -1.67 26.81 -21.70
N GLU A 209 -0.44 27.21 -22.04
CA GLU A 209 -0.03 28.59 -21.84
C GLU A 209 -0.99 29.47 -22.66
N PRO A 210 -1.61 30.51 -22.09
CA PRO A 210 -2.36 31.46 -22.89
C PRO A 210 -1.41 32.01 -23.96
N ALA A 211 -1.74 31.78 -25.23
CA ALA A 211 -0.91 32.23 -26.33
C ALA A 211 -0.76 33.76 -26.28
N GLN A 212 0.46 34.25 -26.11
CA GLN A 212 0.76 35.67 -26.30
C GLN A 212 0.62 36.02 -27.78
N LYS A 213 -0.53 36.57 -28.17
CA LYS A 213 -0.65 37.28 -29.44
C LYS A 213 -0.36 38.76 -29.20
N ILE A 214 0.78 39.22 -29.70
CA ILE A 214 1.05 40.65 -29.85
C ILE A 214 0.18 41.14 -31.01
N VAL A 215 -0.83 41.96 -30.70
CA VAL A 215 -1.54 42.76 -31.71
C VAL A 215 -1.51 44.21 -31.25
N ASN A 216 -0.84 45.07 -32.03
CA ASN A 216 -0.80 46.53 -31.87
C ASN A 216 -0.41 47.06 -30.47
N GLY A 217 0.61 46.50 -29.84
CA GLY A 217 1.31 47.14 -28.71
C GLY A 217 0.52 47.31 -27.41
N VAL A 218 -0.63 46.64 -27.25
CA VAL A 218 -1.40 46.63 -26.01
C VAL A 218 -1.58 45.19 -25.53
N GLU A 219 -1.08 44.89 -24.33
CA GLU A 219 -1.30 43.61 -23.67
C GLU A 219 -2.77 43.51 -23.26
N ASN A 220 -3.53 42.61 -23.88
CA ASN A 220 -4.86 42.22 -23.42
C ASN A 220 -4.92 40.71 -23.22
N HIS A 221 -5.32 40.29 -22.01
CA HIS A 221 -5.64 38.89 -21.72
C HIS A 221 -7.01 38.55 -22.31
N VAL A 222 -7.05 37.59 -23.24
CA VAL A 222 -8.32 37.02 -23.74
C VAL A 222 -8.21 35.49 -23.74
N ASP A 223 -9.14 34.85 -23.04
CA ASP A 223 -9.29 33.39 -23.05
C ASP A 223 -9.80 32.92 -24.41
N ILE A 224 -9.00 32.10 -25.10
CA ILE A 224 -9.44 31.40 -26.31
C ILE A 224 -9.24 29.90 -26.12
N ALA A 225 -10.32 29.22 -25.78
CA ALA A 225 -10.44 27.79 -26.06
C ALA A 225 -10.84 27.61 -27.51
N LYS A 226 -9.97 26.98 -28.33
CA LYS A 226 -10.39 26.10 -29.42
C LYS A 226 -9.26 25.20 -29.89
N ALA A 227 -9.40 23.91 -29.56
CA ALA A 227 -8.69 22.83 -30.23
C ALA A 227 -9.21 22.71 -31.67
N GLN A 228 -8.29 22.64 -32.64
CA GLN A 228 -8.61 22.26 -34.01
C GLN A 228 -8.51 20.74 -34.15
N SER A 229 -9.60 20.10 -34.58
CA SER A 229 -9.55 18.90 -35.41
C SER A 229 -10.23 19.22 -36.72
N SER A 230 -9.45 19.12 -37.80
CA SER A 230 -9.80 18.96 -39.22
C SER A 230 -11.29 18.81 -39.56
N GLY A 231 -11.81 19.74 -40.37
CA GLY A 231 -13.12 19.62 -41.00
C GLY A 231 -13.56 20.97 -41.55
N ASP A 232 -13.53 21.08 -42.87
CA ASP A 232 -13.97 22.23 -43.66
C ASP A 232 -15.46 22.54 -43.42
N ALA A 233 -15.74 23.72 -42.84
CA ALA A 233 -16.99 24.48 -42.92
C ALA A 233 -16.86 25.68 -41.97
N SER A 234 -16.81 26.89 -42.52
CA SER A 234 -16.95 28.13 -41.75
C SER A 234 -18.36 28.23 -41.18
N VAL A 235 -18.62 27.55 -40.07
CA VAL A 235 -19.90 27.68 -39.36
C VAL A 235 -19.77 28.85 -38.39
N ASP A 236 -20.60 29.87 -38.62
CA ASP A 236 -20.70 31.03 -37.74
C ASP A 236 -21.17 30.58 -36.35
N VAL A 237 -20.29 30.74 -35.36
CA VAL A 237 -20.52 30.36 -33.97
C VAL A 237 -21.73 31.10 -33.39
N SER A 238 -22.02 32.30 -33.89
CA SER A 238 -23.21 33.07 -33.51
C SER A 238 -24.49 32.33 -33.89
N GLU A 239 -24.52 31.76 -35.10
CA GLU A 239 -25.69 31.06 -35.64
C GLU A 239 -25.97 29.76 -34.87
N LEU A 240 -24.93 28.96 -34.59
CA LEU A 240 -25.05 27.76 -33.75
C LEU A 240 -25.53 28.07 -32.34
N THR A 241 -25.04 29.16 -31.74
CA THR A 241 -25.44 29.57 -30.39
C THR A 241 -26.92 29.94 -30.34
N ASN A 242 -27.41 30.64 -31.37
CA ASN A 242 -28.82 30.96 -31.52
C ASN A 242 -29.69 29.70 -31.69
N LEU A 243 -29.25 28.70 -32.46
CA LEU A 243 -30.01 27.46 -32.64
C LEU A 243 -30.11 26.64 -31.34
N VAL A 244 -29.04 26.57 -30.55
CA VAL A 244 -29.03 25.89 -29.25
C VAL A 244 -29.98 26.60 -28.26
N GLN A 245 -29.98 27.93 -28.25
CA GLN A 245 -30.90 28.73 -27.45
C GLN A 245 -32.37 28.46 -27.83
N LEU A 246 -32.66 28.43 -29.14
CA LEU A 246 -33.99 28.18 -29.69
C LEU A 246 -34.50 26.78 -29.29
N GLN A 247 -33.64 25.78 -29.40
CA GLN A 247 -33.95 24.40 -29.02
C GLN A 247 -34.18 24.28 -27.50
N GLY A 248 -33.34 24.93 -26.69
CA GLY A 248 -33.50 24.96 -25.23
C GLY A 248 -34.81 25.61 -24.77
N ASN A 249 -35.30 26.62 -25.51
CA ASN A 249 -36.59 27.24 -25.26
C ASN A 249 -37.75 26.31 -25.67
N LYS A 250 -37.64 25.64 -26.83
CA LYS A 250 -38.66 24.67 -27.28
C LYS A 250 -38.82 23.50 -26.33
N VAL A 251 -37.71 22.98 -25.79
CA VAL A 251 -37.72 21.90 -24.79
C VAL A 251 -38.38 22.37 -23.48
N ARG A 252 -38.17 23.62 -23.07
CA ARG A 252 -38.84 24.20 -21.90
C ARG A 252 -40.34 24.33 -22.10
N GLU A 253 -40.77 24.87 -23.24
CA GLU A 253 -42.20 24.96 -23.62
C GLU A 253 -42.88 23.58 -23.60
N LEU A 254 -42.25 22.57 -24.21
CA LEU A 254 -42.79 21.21 -24.27
C LEU A 254 -42.84 20.54 -22.89
N LYS A 255 -41.90 20.85 -21.98
CA LYS A 255 -41.96 20.37 -20.59
C LYS A 255 -43.08 21.05 -19.80
N THR A 256 -43.31 22.35 -20.00
CA THR A 256 -44.41 23.07 -19.35
C THR A 256 -45.79 22.70 -19.90
N ALA A 257 -45.90 22.28 -21.17
CA ALA A 257 -47.16 21.81 -21.75
C ALA A 257 -47.53 20.37 -21.35
N LYS A 258 -46.62 19.65 -20.66
CA LYS A 258 -46.79 18.26 -20.23
C LYS A 258 -47.00 18.13 -18.70
N ALA A 259 -47.00 19.25 -17.98
CA ALA A 259 -47.33 19.39 -16.57
C ALA A 259 -48.73 19.98 -16.43
#